data_AF-K2DUE2-F1
#
_entry.id   AF-K2DUE2-F1
#
_cell.length_a   1.000
_cell.length_b   1.000
_cell.length_c   1.000
_cell.angle_alpha   90.00
_cell.angle_beta   90.00
_cell.angle_gamma   90.00
#
_symmetry.space_group_name_H-M   'P 1'
#
loop_
_entity.id
_entity.type
_entity.pdbx_description
1 polymer ?
#
loop_
_entity_poly.entity_id
_entity_poly.type
_entity_poly.pdbx_seq_one_letter_code
_entity_poly.pdbx_strand_id
1 'polypeptide(L)'
;LKAVSKEKILIPKKEIINYSIPAFITILFLTSFTSMDVILVKHFFNSSQAGFYAGLSLVGKVIFYFTAPIPLVMFPLLIKRHTIGQAYKKLFYLAMLLVLIPSSFITLFYFIYPQIVINLFLGGRDYLILSKYLGYFGIFLTLFSIVNVVVSLFLSLNEKRVLFFVVPAAFLQIILIYSFHKDFYQIIYASIFVSIILITSLLIYYFKKFKV
;
A
#
# COMPACT_ATOMS: atom_id res chain seq x y z
N LEU A 1 1.73 36.76 38.19
CA LEU A 1 1.62 35.46 37.48
C LEU A 1 0.14 35.10 37.37
N LYS A 2 -0.51 35.34 36.22
CA LYS A 2 -1.93 34.99 36.03
C LYS A 2 -2.06 33.47 35.91
N ALA A 3 -2.90 32.88 36.76
CA ALA A 3 -3.23 31.47 36.71
C ALA A 3 -3.83 31.14 35.35
N VAL A 4 -3.12 30.33 34.55
CA VAL A 4 -3.67 29.72 33.34
C VAL A 4 -4.73 28.74 33.82
N SER A 5 -6.01 29.10 33.65
CA SER A 5 -7.14 28.22 33.89
C SER A 5 -6.93 26.93 33.11
N LYS A 6 -6.88 25.80 33.81
CA LYS A 6 -6.98 24.46 33.20
C LYS A 6 -8.38 24.33 32.60
N GLU A 7 -8.57 24.87 31.39
CA GLU A 7 -9.73 24.53 30.59
C GLU A 7 -9.72 23.01 30.42
N LYS A 8 -10.76 22.35 30.92
CA LYS A 8 -11.00 20.93 30.65
C LYS A 8 -11.20 20.80 29.15
N ILE A 9 -10.16 20.40 28.44
CA ILE A 9 -10.24 20.05 27.02
C ILE A 9 -11.26 18.91 26.92
N LEU A 10 -12.48 19.24 26.48
CA LEU A 10 -13.54 18.29 26.23
C LEU A 10 -13.17 17.52 24.97
N ILE A 11 -12.53 16.37 25.14
CA ILE A 11 -12.17 15.49 24.03
C ILE A 11 -13.47 14.96 23.40
N PRO A 12 -13.74 15.22 22.10
CA PRO A 12 -14.97 14.78 21.44
C PRO A 12 -14.89 13.28 21.13
N LYS A 13 -15.06 12.44 22.16
CA LYS A 13 -14.88 10.97 22.08
C LYS A 13 -15.67 10.32 20.95
N LYS A 14 -16.91 10.77 20.71
CA LYS A 14 -17.79 10.24 19.67
C LYS A 14 -17.24 10.48 18.26
N GLU A 15 -16.70 11.66 17.99
CA GLU A 15 -16.13 12.00 16.68
C GLU A 15 -14.85 11.23 16.43
N ILE A 16 -13.99 11.12 17.45
CA ILE A 16 -12.75 10.35 17.39
C ILE A 16 -13.06 8.88 17.09
N ILE A 17 -13.96 8.25 17.84
CA ILE A 17 -14.33 6.84 17.63
C ILE A 17 -14.93 6.63 16.22
N ASN A 18 -15.82 7.54 15.79
CA ASN A 18 -16.46 7.46 14.49
C ASN A 18 -15.46 7.58 13.32
N TYR A 19 -14.32 8.24 13.50
CA TYR A 19 -13.25 8.28 12.50
C TYR A 19 -12.28 7.10 12.65
N SER A 20 -11.83 6.84 13.87
CA SER A 20 -10.79 5.86 14.16
C SER A 20 -11.18 4.44 13.80
N ILE A 21 -12.45 4.03 13.98
CA ILE A 21 -12.89 2.67 13.63
C ILE A 21 -12.76 2.41 12.12
N PRO A 22 -13.38 3.21 11.22
CA PRO A 22 -13.21 3.00 9.77
C PRO A 22 -11.77 3.16 9.30
N ALA A 23 -11.02 4.10 9.87
CA ALA A 23 -9.60 4.29 9.54
C ALA A 23 -8.77 3.06 9.94
N PHE A 24 -8.98 2.54 11.15
CA PHE A 24 -8.32 1.32 11.64
C PHE A 24 -8.61 0.13 10.74
N ILE A 25 -9.89 -0.11 10.41
CA ILE A 25 -10.27 -1.22 9.52
C ILE A 25 -9.64 -1.03 8.13
N THR A 26 -9.69 0.18 7.58
CA THR A 26 -9.06 0.47 6.28
C THR A 26 -7.56 0.18 6.29
N ILE A 27 -6.84 0.62 7.32
CA ILE A 27 -5.40 0.40 7.45
C ILE A 27 -5.09 -1.09 7.65
N LEU A 28 -5.86 -1.79 8.50
CA LEU A 28 -5.70 -3.22 8.73
C LEU A 28 -5.79 -4.03 7.44
N PHE A 29 -6.85 -3.80 6.66
CA PHE A 29 -7.04 -4.48 5.37
C PHE A 29 -6.09 -3.96 4.28
N LEU A 30 -5.61 -2.72 4.35
CA LEU A 30 -4.57 -2.24 3.46
C LEU A 30 -3.23 -2.95 3.75
N THR A 31 -2.87 -3.12 5.03
CA THR A 31 -1.67 -3.85 5.43
C THR A 31 -1.73 -5.32 5.02
N SER A 32 -2.92 -5.93 5.04
CA SER A 32 -3.08 -7.33 4.66
C SER A 32 -2.64 -7.62 3.21
N PHE A 33 -2.72 -6.64 2.29
CA PHE A 33 -2.27 -6.81 0.90
C PHE A 33 -0.81 -7.27 0.78
N THR A 34 0.03 -6.84 1.71
CA THR A 34 1.48 -7.13 1.69
C THR A 34 1.88 -8.28 2.59
N SER A 35 0.94 -8.86 3.34
CA SER A 35 1.22 -9.89 4.34
C SER A 35 0.48 -11.19 4.07
N MET A 36 -0.74 -11.12 3.51
CA MET A 36 -1.57 -12.31 3.30
C MET A 36 -1.04 -13.21 2.21
N ASP A 37 -0.40 -12.67 1.18
CA ASP A 37 0.25 -13.46 0.15
C ASP A 37 1.32 -14.39 0.74
N VAL A 38 2.19 -13.87 1.62
CA VAL A 38 3.21 -14.66 2.33
C VAL A 38 2.59 -15.71 3.26
N ILE A 39 1.53 -15.34 3.98
CA ILE A 39 0.82 -16.27 4.88
C ILE A 39 0.17 -17.41 4.10
N LEU A 40 -0.50 -17.11 2.98
CA LEU A 40 -1.13 -18.10 2.12
C LEU A 40 -0.09 -19.00 1.45
N VAL A 41 1.03 -18.45 0.98
CA VAL A 41 2.12 -19.27 0.44
C VAL A 41 2.65 -20.23 1.51
N LYS A 42 2.86 -19.77 2.75
CA LYS A 42 3.27 -20.64 3.86
C LYS A 42 2.25 -21.75 4.18
N HIS A 43 0.97 -21.50 3.93
CA HIS A 43 -0.08 -22.48 4.14
C HIS A 43 -0.15 -23.54 3.02
N PHE A 44 0.00 -23.12 1.75
CA PHE A 44 -0.18 -24.01 0.60
C PHE A 44 1.11 -24.69 0.11
N PHE A 45 2.25 -24.05 0.27
CA PHE A 45 3.53 -24.53 -0.25
C PHE A 45 4.37 -25.16 0.87
N ASN A 46 5.36 -25.97 0.49
CA ASN A 46 6.30 -26.50 1.46
C ASN A 46 7.16 -25.38 2.09
N SER A 47 7.77 -25.66 3.24
CA SER A 47 8.56 -24.68 4.01
C SER A 47 9.70 -24.04 3.21
N SER A 48 10.32 -24.77 2.28
CA SER A 48 11.40 -24.26 1.43
C SER A 48 10.89 -23.22 0.44
N GLN A 49 9.82 -23.53 -0.28
CA GLN A 49 9.16 -22.61 -1.22
C GLN A 49 8.59 -21.38 -0.48
N ALA A 50 8.01 -21.57 0.70
CA ALA A 50 7.54 -20.46 1.53
C ALA A 50 8.70 -19.54 1.95
N GLY A 51 9.86 -20.10 2.29
CA GLY A 51 11.08 -19.32 2.57
C GLY A 51 11.55 -18.51 1.35
N PHE A 52 11.55 -19.13 0.16
CA PHE A 52 11.88 -18.43 -1.08
C PHE A 52 10.92 -17.27 -1.36
N TYR A 53 9.61 -17.50 -1.29
CA TYR A 53 8.63 -16.44 -1.52
C TYR A 53 8.73 -15.33 -0.46
N ALA A 54 8.98 -15.67 0.80
CA ALA A 54 9.20 -14.67 1.85
C ALA A 54 10.43 -13.79 1.53
N GLY A 55 11.52 -14.37 1.04
CA GLY A 55 12.69 -13.63 0.56
C GLY A 55 12.36 -12.70 -0.61
N LEU A 56 11.63 -13.21 -1.62
CA LEU A 56 11.13 -12.40 -2.75
C LEU A 56 10.26 -11.23 -2.27
N SER A 57 9.34 -11.49 -1.35
CA SER A 57 8.44 -10.49 -0.77
C SER A 57 9.21 -9.42 0.00
N LEU A 58 10.24 -9.81 0.76
CA LEU A 58 11.09 -8.89 1.50
C LEU A 58 11.85 -7.94 0.57
N VAL A 59 12.47 -8.47 -0.50
CA VAL A 59 13.18 -7.63 -1.49
C VAL A 59 12.19 -6.71 -2.21
N GLY A 60 11.04 -7.23 -2.65
CA GLY A 60 10.02 -6.43 -3.32
C GLY A 60 9.49 -5.27 -2.47
N LYS A 61 9.31 -5.49 -1.16
CA LYS A 61 8.84 -4.47 -0.21
C LYS A 61 9.78 -3.28 -0.05
N VAL A 62 11.03 -3.35 -0.51
CA VAL A 62 11.94 -2.19 -0.55
C VAL A 62 11.28 -1.02 -1.27
N ILE A 63 10.54 -1.25 -2.37
CA ILE A 63 9.80 -0.21 -3.09
C ILE A 63 8.79 0.49 -2.17
N PHE A 64 8.01 -0.28 -1.42
CA PHE A 64 7.01 0.25 -0.51
C PHE A 64 7.65 1.03 0.64
N TYR A 65 8.66 0.46 1.30
CA TYR A 65 9.32 1.14 2.42
C TYR A 65 10.10 2.39 1.99
N PHE A 66 10.69 2.38 0.79
CA PHE A 66 11.34 3.55 0.22
C PHE A 66 10.36 4.70 -0.02
N THR A 67 9.12 4.39 -0.42
CA THR A 67 8.09 5.38 -0.74
C THR A 67 7.16 5.74 0.43
N ALA A 68 7.11 4.92 1.48
CA ALA A 68 6.24 5.08 2.64
C ALA A 68 6.35 6.42 3.40
N PRO A 69 7.51 7.11 3.49
CA PRO A 69 7.58 8.41 4.14
C PRO A 69 6.71 9.48 3.47
N ILE A 70 6.44 9.36 2.17
CA ILE A 70 5.68 10.34 1.40
C ILE A 70 4.23 10.46 1.91
N PRO A 71 3.41 9.38 1.94
CA PRO A 71 2.07 9.46 2.51
C PRO A 71 2.07 9.84 4.00
N LEU A 72 3.09 9.42 4.77
CA LEU A 72 3.21 9.76 6.19
C LEU A 72 3.31 11.28 6.43
N VAL A 73 4.10 11.99 5.61
CA VAL A 73 4.24 13.46 5.68
C VAL A 73 3.08 14.16 4.98
N MET A 74 2.59 13.60 3.89
CA MET A 74 1.45 14.13 3.14
C MET A 74 0.19 14.20 4.02
N PHE A 75 -0.06 13.17 4.83
CA PHE A 75 -1.28 13.03 5.64
C PHE A 75 -1.57 14.25 6.55
N PRO A 76 -0.68 14.66 7.48
CA PRO A 76 -0.92 15.83 8.33
C PRO A 76 -0.96 17.15 7.55
N LEU A 77 -0.20 17.26 6.45
CA LEU A 77 -0.22 18.45 5.60
C LEU A 77 -1.57 18.61 4.87
N LEU A 78 -2.17 17.51 4.42
CA LEU A 78 -3.49 17.50 3.81
C LEU A 78 -4.57 17.88 4.81
N ILE A 79 -4.55 17.33 6.03
CA ILE A 79 -5.46 17.73 7.11
C ILE A 79 -5.37 19.24 7.34
N LYS A 80 -4.14 19.77 7.51
CA LYS A 80 -3.93 21.21 7.74
C LYS A 80 -4.47 22.06 6.61
N ARG A 81 -4.24 21.69 5.34
CA ARG A 81 -4.73 22.46 4.19
C ARG A 81 -6.25 22.39 4.06
N HIS A 82 -6.83 21.22 4.32
CA HIS A 82 -8.27 21.01 4.25
C HIS A 82 -9.01 21.83 5.31
N THR A 83 -8.51 21.88 6.55
CA THR A 83 -9.16 22.63 7.64
C THR A 83 -9.16 24.15 7.42
N ILE A 84 -8.16 24.69 6.70
CA ILE A 84 -8.05 26.13 6.39
C ILE A 84 -8.54 26.48 4.97
N GLY A 85 -9.19 25.54 4.26
CA GLY A 85 -9.74 25.78 2.92
C GLY A 85 -8.70 25.99 1.81
N GLN A 86 -7.43 25.63 2.04
CA GLN A 86 -6.35 25.78 1.06
C GLN A 86 -6.35 24.66 0.02
N ALA A 87 -5.87 24.99 -1.19
CA ALA A 87 -5.73 24.02 -2.27
C ALA A 87 -4.77 22.86 -1.89
N TYR A 88 -5.32 21.65 -1.81
CA TYR A 88 -4.58 20.43 -1.48
C TYR A 88 -4.24 19.56 -2.69
N LYS A 89 -4.92 19.76 -3.84
CA LYS A 89 -4.76 18.94 -5.06
C LYS A 89 -3.30 18.90 -5.56
N LYS A 90 -2.60 20.04 -5.55
CA LYS A 90 -1.18 20.12 -5.94
C LYS A 90 -0.27 19.27 -5.04
N LEU A 91 -0.55 19.23 -3.74
CA LEU A 91 0.20 18.41 -2.79
C LEU A 91 -0.02 16.92 -3.07
N PHE A 92 -1.27 16.52 -3.35
CA PHE A 92 -1.60 15.14 -3.73
C PHE A 92 -0.90 14.71 -5.02
N TYR A 93 -0.94 15.52 -6.08
CA TYR A 93 -0.26 15.18 -7.34
C TYR A 93 1.26 15.12 -7.18
N LEU A 94 1.83 16.00 -6.36
CA LEU A 94 3.26 15.93 -6.02
C LEU A 94 3.59 14.62 -5.31
N ALA A 95 2.79 14.21 -4.32
CA ALA A 95 2.99 12.93 -3.63
C ALA A 95 2.87 11.72 -4.57
N MET A 96 1.89 11.75 -5.48
CA MET A 96 1.75 10.73 -6.52
C MET A 96 3.00 10.63 -7.40
N LEU A 97 3.56 11.75 -7.86
CA LEU A 97 4.79 11.76 -8.66
C LEU A 97 6.01 11.29 -7.85
N LEU A 98 6.15 11.76 -6.62
CA LEU A 98 7.22 11.37 -5.71
C LEU A 98 7.20 9.89 -5.36
N VAL A 99 6.05 9.22 -5.43
CA VAL A 99 5.96 7.76 -5.27
C VAL A 99 6.15 7.05 -6.61
N LEU A 100 5.45 7.48 -7.65
CA LEU A 100 5.41 6.80 -8.95
C LEU A 100 6.79 6.75 -9.63
N ILE A 101 7.52 7.86 -9.64
CA ILE A 101 8.82 7.95 -10.32
C ILE A 101 9.86 7.00 -9.70
N PRO A 102 10.20 7.10 -8.40
CA PRO A 102 11.21 6.22 -7.82
C PRO A 102 10.75 4.76 -7.78
N SER A 103 9.48 4.48 -7.48
CA SER A 103 8.99 3.10 -7.48
C SER A 103 9.06 2.46 -8.88
N SER A 104 8.74 3.21 -9.94
CA SER A 104 8.88 2.73 -11.32
C SER A 104 10.35 2.52 -11.68
N PHE A 105 11.24 3.40 -11.24
CA PHE A 105 12.68 3.25 -11.48
C PHE A 105 13.25 2.00 -10.80
N ILE A 106 12.88 1.75 -9.54
CA ILE A 106 13.30 0.53 -8.81
C ILE A 106 12.71 -0.72 -9.48
N THR A 107 11.44 -0.70 -9.86
CA THR A 107 10.81 -1.82 -10.58
C THR A 107 11.48 -2.09 -11.93
N LEU A 108 11.85 -1.04 -12.68
CA LEU A 108 12.62 -1.19 -13.91
C LEU A 108 13.99 -1.82 -13.64
N PHE A 109 14.68 -1.38 -12.59
CA PHE A 109 15.94 -1.98 -12.15
C PHE A 109 15.78 -3.47 -11.80
N TYR A 110 14.65 -3.85 -11.20
CA TYR A 110 14.31 -5.26 -10.92
C TYR A 110 14.09 -6.08 -12.18
N PHE A 111 13.63 -5.49 -13.29
CA PHE A 111 13.52 -6.19 -14.58
C PHE A 111 14.86 -6.33 -15.30
N ILE A 112 15.70 -5.29 -15.27
CA ILE A 112 16.96 -5.26 -16.02
C ILE A 112 18.06 -6.05 -15.30
N TYR A 113 18.14 -5.92 -13.97
CA TYR A 113 19.21 -6.51 -13.16
C TYR A 113 18.72 -7.39 -12.00
N PRO A 114 17.79 -8.33 -12.21
CA PRO A 114 17.19 -9.09 -11.11
C PRO A 114 18.20 -9.95 -10.35
N GLN A 115 19.18 -10.54 -11.04
CA GLN A 115 20.20 -11.39 -10.41
C GLN A 115 21.12 -10.60 -9.48
N ILE A 116 21.49 -9.37 -9.85
CA ILE A 116 22.32 -8.49 -9.02
C ILE A 116 21.59 -8.16 -7.72
N VAL A 117 20.30 -7.81 -7.81
CA VAL A 117 19.47 -7.52 -6.63
C VAL A 117 19.35 -8.75 -5.73
N ILE A 118 19.02 -9.91 -6.29
CA ILE A 118 18.89 -11.14 -5.50
C ILE A 118 20.22 -11.53 -4.85
N ASN A 119 21.35 -11.39 -5.54
CA ASN A 119 22.67 -11.65 -4.97
C ASN A 119 23.00 -10.71 -3.81
N LEU A 120 22.70 -9.42 -3.97
CA LEU A 120 22.98 -8.40 -2.97
C LEU A 120 22.14 -8.58 -1.70
N PHE A 121 20.84 -8.84 -1.84
CA PHE A 121 19.92 -8.89 -0.70
C PHE A 121 19.72 -10.29 -0.11
N LEU A 122 19.87 -11.35 -0.90
CA LEU A 122 19.57 -12.73 -0.50
C LEU A 122 20.76 -13.69 -0.62
N GLY A 123 21.96 -13.20 -0.97
CA GLY A 123 23.19 -14.00 -0.96
C GLY A 123 23.33 -15.00 -2.12
N GLY A 124 22.44 -14.95 -3.11
CA GLY A 124 22.72 -15.39 -4.49
C GLY A 124 22.90 -16.88 -4.81
N ARG A 125 22.79 -17.80 -3.85
CA ARG A 125 22.89 -19.25 -4.15
C ARG A 125 21.55 -19.81 -4.60
N ASP A 126 20.71 -20.18 -3.64
CA ASP A 126 19.45 -20.88 -3.94
C ASP A 126 18.33 -19.92 -4.37
N TYR A 127 18.49 -18.61 -4.10
CA TYR A 127 17.50 -17.59 -4.39
C TYR A 127 17.51 -17.09 -5.85
N LEU A 128 18.53 -17.42 -6.65
CA LEU A 128 18.62 -16.97 -8.05
C LEU A 128 17.44 -17.43 -8.89
N ILE A 129 16.80 -18.55 -8.53
CA ILE A 129 15.57 -19.03 -9.17
C ILE A 129 14.41 -18.01 -9.08
N LEU A 130 14.49 -17.06 -8.14
CA LEU A 130 13.49 -16.03 -7.92
C LEU A 130 13.67 -14.78 -8.77
N SER A 131 14.82 -14.63 -9.42
CA SER A 131 15.13 -13.48 -10.30
C SER A 131 14.03 -13.23 -11.33
N LYS A 132 13.44 -14.30 -11.88
CA LYS A 132 12.35 -14.24 -12.87
C LYS A 132 11.01 -13.72 -12.34
N TYR A 133 10.81 -13.66 -11.02
CA TYR A 133 9.58 -13.14 -10.40
C TYR A 133 9.74 -11.70 -9.90
N LEU A 134 10.98 -11.25 -9.68
CA LEU A 134 11.28 -10.00 -8.97
C LEU A 134 10.70 -8.76 -9.66
N GLY A 135 10.84 -8.64 -10.98
CA GLY A 135 10.28 -7.52 -11.72
C GLY A 135 8.76 -7.42 -11.60
N TYR A 136 8.04 -8.54 -11.72
CA TYR A 136 6.58 -8.58 -11.55
C TYR A 136 6.15 -8.26 -10.12
N PHE A 137 6.89 -8.76 -9.13
CA PHE A 137 6.66 -8.38 -7.74
C PHE A 137 6.90 -6.86 -7.53
N GLY A 138 7.87 -6.28 -8.24
CA GLY A 138 8.07 -4.84 -8.29
C GLY A 138 6.86 -4.08 -8.80
N ILE A 139 6.23 -4.53 -9.90
CA ILE A 139 4.98 -3.94 -10.42
C ILE A 139 3.89 -3.95 -9.35
N PHE A 140 3.71 -5.08 -8.66
CA PHE A 140 2.73 -5.20 -7.58
C PHE A 140 2.98 -4.13 -6.50
N LEU A 141 4.22 -4.00 -6.02
CA LEU A 141 4.55 -3.08 -4.94
C LEU A 141 4.52 -1.61 -5.39
N THR A 142 4.84 -1.31 -6.65
CA THR A 142 4.63 0.02 -7.24
C THR A 142 3.15 0.41 -7.20
N LEU A 143 2.26 -0.47 -7.67
CA LEU A 143 0.82 -0.22 -7.65
C LEU A 143 0.29 -0.05 -6.23
N PHE A 144 0.71 -0.93 -5.32
CA PHE A 144 0.33 -0.87 -3.92
C PHE A 144 0.80 0.43 -3.23
N SER A 145 2.02 0.89 -3.51
CA SER A 145 2.51 2.18 -3.00
C SER A 145 1.62 3.35 -3.44
N ILE A 146 1.13 3.33 -4.67
CA ILE A 146 0.23 4.37 -5.16
C ILE A 146 -1.15 4.26 -4.48
N VAL A 147 -1.69 3.04 -4.32
CA VAL A 147 -2.91 2.79 -3.53
C VAL A 147 -2.75 3.39 -2.13
N ASN A 148 -1.61 3.18 -1.48
CA ASN A 148 -1.36 3.72 -0.14
C ASN A 148 -1.41 5.26 -0.10
N VAL A 149 -0.88 5.95 -1.10
CA VAL A 149 -1.00 7.41 -1.24
C VAL A 149 -2.47 7.83 -1.37
N VAL A 150 -3.22 7.18 -2.25
CA VAL A 150 -4.63 7.52 -2.51
C VAL A 150 -5.50 7.25 -1.28
N VAL A 151 -5.30 6.14 -0.58
CA VAL A 151 -6.01 5.84 0.67
C VAL A 151 -5.65 6.85 1.76
N SER A 152 -4.37 7.21 1.88
CA SER A 152 -3.91 8.24 2.83
C SER A 152 -4.57 9.60 2.55
N LEU A 153 -4.73 9.97 1.27
CA LEU A 153 -5.49 11.16 0.88
C LEU A 153 -6.94 11.09 1.41
N PHE A 154 -7.69 10.03 1.09
CA PHE A 154 -9.09 9.92 1.54
C PHE A 154 -9.20 9.99 3.06
N LEU A 155 -8.38 9.24 3.79
CA LEU A 155 -8.39 9.27 5.25
C LEU A 155 -8.06 10.67 5.80
N SER A 156 -7.10 11.38 5.21
CA SER A 156 -6.76 12.76 5.61
C SER A 156 -7.89 13.77 5.39
N LEU A 157 -8.81 13.48 4.46
CA LEU A 157 -10.01 14.28 4.18
C LEU A 157 -11.23 13.79 4.97
N ASN A 158 -11.05 12.91 5.97
CA ASN A 158 -12.13 12.28 6.76
C ASN A 158 -13.11 11.45 5.89
N GLU A 159 -12.64 10.94 4.75
CA GLU A 159 -13.44 10.18 3.79
C GLU A 159 -13.44 8.67 4.09
N LYS A 160 -14.31 8.28 5.01
CA LYS A 160 -14.43 6.90 5.52
C LYS A 160 -14.93 5.89 4.47
N ARG A 161 -15.57 6.38 3.40
CA ARG A 161 -16.11 5.52 2.32
C ARG A 161 -15.03 4.75 1.58
N VAL A 162 -13.76 5.15 1.70
CA VAL A 162 -12.60 4.39 1.18
C VAL A 162 -12.58 2.94 1.65
N LEU A 163 -13.10 2.68 2.86
CA LEU A 163 -13.29 1.33 3.43
C LEU A 163 -14.00 0.37 2.47
N PHE A 164 -15.07 0.85 1.81
CA PHE A 164 -15.89 0.02 0.91
C PHE A 164 -15.17 -0.38 -0.38
N PHE A 165 -14.01 0.21 -0.66
CA PHE A 165 -13.15 -0.20 -1.77
C PHE A 165 -12.03 -1.12 -1.29
N VAL A 166 -11.36 -0.76 -0.18
CA VAL A 166 -10.20 -1.50 0.33
C VAL A 166 -10.58 -2.87 0.87
N VAL A 167 -11.65 -2.97 1.67
CA VAL A 167 -12.04 -4.24 2.33
C VAL A 167 -12.43 -5.31 1.30
N PRO A 168 -13.35 -5.04 0.34
CA PRO A 168 -13.67 -6.04 -0.68
C PRO A 168 -12.49 -6.41 -1.57
N ALA A 169 -11.61 -5.46 -1.89
CA ALA A 169 -10.40 -5.74 -2.66
C ALA A 169 -9.44 -6.66 -1.91
N ALA A 170 -9.24 -6.47 -0.60
CA ALA A 170 -8.42 -7.36 0.21
C ALA A 170 -8.98 -8.80 0.24
N PHE A 171 -10.29 -8.95 0.42
CA PHE A 171 -10.94 -10.26 0.32
C PHE A 171 -10.80 -10.86 -1.07
N LEU A 172 -10.97 -10.05 -2.13
CA LEU A 172 -10.79 -10.50 -3.51
C LEU A 172 -9.37 -11.01 -3.75
N GLN A 173 -8.34 -10.35 -3.21
CA GLN A 173 -6.96 -10.85 -3.29
C GLN A 173 -6.80 -12.20 -2.62
N ILE A 174 -7.34 -12.37 -1.41
CA ILE A 174 -7.30 -13.64 -0.69
C ILE A 174 -8.02 -14.73 -1.48
N ILE A 175 -9.21 -14.46 -2.01
CA ILE A 175 -10.00 -15.41 -2.81
C ILE A 175 -9.29 -15.81 -4.10
N LEU A 176 -8.69 -14.84 -4.80
CA LEU A 176 -7.95 -15.11 -6.03
C LEU A 176 -6.68 -15.91 -5.76
N ILE A 177 -5.91 -15.60 -4.72
CA ILE A 177 -4.74 -16.40 -4.34
C ILE A 177 -5.18 -17.81 -3.89
N TYR A 178 -6.24 -17.92 -3.09
CA TYR A 178 -6.81 -19.21 -2.68
C TYR A 178 -7.18 -20.07 -3.90
N SER A 179 -7.77 -19.47 -4.93
CA SER A 179 -8.19 -20.19 -6.14
C SER A 179 -7.05 -20.46 -7.13
N PHE A 180 -6.04 -19.57 -7.17
CA PHE A 180 -4.94 -19.57 -8.13
C PHE A 180 -3.58 -19.48 -7.41
N HIS A 181 -3.06 -20.62 -6.96
CA HIS A 181 -1.77 -20.72 -6.24
C HIS A 181 -0.88 -21.86 -6.76
N LYS A 182 -0.96 -22.21 -8.05
CA LYS A 182 -0.13 -23.32 -8.59
C LYS A 182 1.36 -22.97 -8.62
N ASP A 183 1.68 -21.70 -8.80
CA ASP A 183 3.04 -21.16 -8.86
C ASP A 183 3.07 -19.72 -8.35
N PHE A 184 4.27 -19.14 -8.21
CA PHE A 184 4.42 -17.76 -7.73
C PHE A 184 3.92 -16.71 -8.72
N TYR A 185 3.89 -16.98 -10.03
CA TYR A 185 3.35 -16.03 -11.00
C TYR A 185 1.85 -15.82 -10.76
N GLN A 186 1.08 -16.88 -10.52
CA GLN A 186 -0.36 -16.77 -10.26
C GLN A 186 -0.66 -15.88 -9.06
N ILE A 187 0.11 -16.03 -7.98
CA ILE A 187 -0.06 -15.26 -6.74
C ILE A 187 0.28 -13.78 -6.96
N ILE A 188 1.37 -13.51 -7.68
CA ILE A 188 1.80 -12.15 -8.02
C ILE A 188 0.79 -11.49 -8.96
N TYR A 189 0.36 -12.18 -10.01
CA TYR A 189 -0.62 -11.66 -10.97
C TYR A 189 -1.98 -11.42 -10.34
N ALA A 190 -2.45 -12.28 -9.43
CA ALA A 190 -3.64 -12.02 -8.64
C ALA A 190 -3.50 -10.72 -7.84
N SER A 191 -2.35 -10.50 -7.20
CA SER A 191 -2.09 -9.30 -6.40
C SER A 191 -1.98 -8.03 -7.25
N ILE A 192 -1.36 -8.11 -8.43
CA ILE A 192 -1.33 -7.01 -9.42
C ILE A 192 -2.74 -6.68 -9.89
N PHE A 193 -3.51 -7.70 -10.31
CA PHE A 193 -4.85 -7.53 -10.85
C PHE A 193 -5.78 -6.82 -9.85
N VAL A 194 -5.78 -7.27 -8.59
CA VAL A 194 -6.58 -6.62 -7.54
C VAL A 194 -6.08 -5.20 -7.28
N SER A 195 -4.77 -4.98 -7.27
CA SER A 195 -4.21 -3.64 -7.07
C SER A 195 -4.60 -2.67 -8.19
N ILE A 196 -4.67 -3.13 -9.44
CA ILE A 196 -5.17 -2.37 -10.60
C ILE A 196 -6.66 -2.04 -10.44
N ILE A 197 -7.48 -3.01 -10.03
CA ILE A 197 -8.91 -2.78 -9.78
C ILE A 197 -9.09 -1.74 -8.67
N LEU A 198 -8.37 -1.91 -7.56
CA LEU A 198 -8.46 -1.03 -6.40
C LEU A 198 -8.05 0.40 -6.76
N ILE A 199 -6.86 0.60 -7.35
CA ILE A 199 -6.40 1.94 -7.72
C ILE A 199 -7.35 2.61 -8.72
N THR A 200 -7.85 1.87 -9.71
CA THR A 200 -8.79 2.40 -10.70
C THR A 200 -10.10 2.83 -10.04
N SER A 201 -10.65 1.99 -9.16
CA SER A 201 -11.88 2.31 -8.43
C SER A 201 -11.72 3.54 -7.53
N LEU A 202 -10.59 3.66 -6.84
CA LEU A 202 -10.28 4.80 -5.97
C LEU A 202 -10.08 6.09 -6.77
N LEU A 203 -9.39 6.04 -7.91
CA LEU A 203 -9.20 7.20 -8.78
C LEU A 203 -10.52 7.66 -9.41
N ILE A 204 -11.37 6.74 -9.87
CA ILE A 204 -12.71 7.07 -10.37
C ILE A 204 -13.52 7.75 -9.26
N TYR A 205 -13.49 7.20 -8.05
CA TYR A 205 -14.20 7.79 -6.90
C TYR A 205 -13.64 9.18 -6.55
N TYR A 206 -12.31 9.36 -6.58
CA TYR A 206 -11.66 10.65 -6.37
C TYR A 206 -12.14 11.70 -7.38
N PHE A 207 -12.14 11.37 -8.68
CA PHE A 207 -12.57 12.31 -9.71
C PHE A 207 -14.06 12.63 -9.63
N LYS A 208 -14.93 11.65 -9.33
CA LYS A 208 -16.37 11.91 -9.14
C LYS A 208 -16.66 12.82 -7.95
N LYS A 209 -15.88 12.70 -6.88
CA LYS A 209 -16.15 13.41 -5.63
C LYS A 209 -15.52 14.79 -5.54
N PHE A 210 -14.32 14.98 -6.08
CA PHE A 210 -13.52 16.20 -5.88
C PHE A 210 -13.27 17.03 -7.15
N LYS A 211 -13.84 16.63 -8.29
CA LYS A 211 -13.79 17.38 -9.55
C LYS A 211 -15.10 18.12 -9.88
N VAL A 212 -15.95 18.34 -8.88
CA VAL A 212 -17.04 19.35 -8.90
C VAL A 212 -16.50 20.65 -8.35
#